data_AF-A0A349YH44-F1
#
_entry.id   AF-A0A349YH44-F1
#
_cell.length_a   1.000
_cell.length_b   1.000
_cell.length_c   1.000
_cell.angle_alpha   90.00
_cell.angle_beta   90.00
_cell.angle_gamma   90.00
#
_symmetry.space_group_name_H-M   'P 1'
#
loop_
_entity.id
_entity.type
_entity.pdbx_description
1 polymer ?
#
loop_
_entity_poly.entity_id
_entity_poly.type
_entity_poly.pdbx_seq_one_letter_code
_entity_poly.pdbx_strand_id
1 'polypeptide(L)' 'MSETSEQYKRKTEEWLDERWRIVNMTNPPRQADLSYYEGALKAIEFLGYDWERTGEGKHIIYKRK' A
#
# COMPACT_ATOMS: atom_id res chain seq x y z
N MET A 1 -17.87 1.68 9.33
CA MET A 1 -17.50 1.36 7.93
C MET A 1 -18.38 0.21 7.47
N SER A 2 -18.83 0.19 6.21
CA SER A 2 -19.60 -0.95 5.71
C SER A 2 -18.67 -2.16 5.56
N GLU A 3 -19.19 -3.38 5.68
CA GLU A 3 -18.43 -4.61 5.50
C GLU A 3 -17.66 -4.63 4.17
N THR A 4 -18.26 -4.06 3.13
CA THR A 4 -17.66 -3.85 1.81
C THR A 4 -16.44 -2.93 1.85
N SER A 5 -16.49 -1.82 2.60
CA SER A 5 -15.34 -0.89 2.70
C SER A 5 -14.15 -1.49 3.44
N GLU A 6 -14.39 -2.30 4.48
CA GLU A 6 -13.33 -3.04 5.18
C GLU A 6 -12.70 -4.12 4.30
N GLN A 7 -13.50 -4.80 3.47
CA GLN A 7 -12.99 -5.77 2.49
C GLN A 7 -12.10 -5.11 1.44
N TYR A 8 -12.50 -3.95 0.90
CA TYR A 8 -11.66 -3.22 -0.05
C TYR A 8 -10.36 -2.74 0.58
N LYS A 9 -10.44 -2.18 1.80
CA LYS A 9 -9.26 -1.79 2.58
C LYS A 9 -8.27 -2.95 2.73
N ARG A 10 -8.74 -4.11 3.19
CA ARG A 10 -7.88 -5.30 3.38
C ARG A 10 -7.24 -5.76 2.06
N LYS A 11 -8.01 -5.79 0.97
CA LYS A 11 -7.48 -6.13 -0.35
C LYS A 11 -6.41 -5.13 -0.81
N THR A 12 -6.59 -3.83 -0.54
CA THR A 12 -5.59 -2.82 -0.84
C THR A 12 -4.33 -3.02 -0.02
N GLU A 13 -4.43 -3.34 1.27
CA GLU A 13 -3.30 -3.65 2.14
C GLU A 13 -2.52 -4.89 1.65
N GLU A 14 -3.21 -5.98 1.34
CA GLU A 14 -2.63 -7.21 0.78
C GLU A 14 -1.93 -6.95 -0.56
N TRP A 15 -2.53 -6.12 -1.41
CA TRP A 15 -1.96 -5.73 -2.70
C TRP A 15 -0.70 -4.87 -2.54
N LEU A 16 -0.67 -3.93 -1.59
CA LEU A 16 0.53 -3.14 -1.29
C LEU A 16 1.68 -4.02 -0.78
N ASP A 17 1.38 -5.04 0.02
CA ASP A 17 2.40 -6.03 0.46
C ASP A 17 3.03 -6.77 -0.72
N GLU A 18 2.22 -7.14 -1.72
CA GLU A 18 2.70 -7.74 -2.96
C GLU A 18 3.56 -6.75 -3.76
N ARG A 19 3.09 -5.51 -3.96
CA ARG A 19 3.85 -4.49 -4.68
C ARG A 19 5.19 -4.19 -4.03
N TRP A 20 5.23 -4.09 -2.70
CA TRP A 20 6.48 -3.93 -1.97
C TRP A 20 7.43 -5.10 -2.19
N ARG A 21 6.93 -6.35 -2.17
CA ARG A 21 7.76 -7.52 -2.49
C ARG A 21 8.36 -7.41 -3.88
N ILE A 22 7.57 -7.06 -4.89
CA ILE A 22 8.03 -6.91 -6.29
C ILE A 22 9.12 -5.84 -6.40
N VAL A 23 8.92 -4.67 -5.79
CA VAL A 23 9.92 -3.57 -5.78
C VAL A 23 11.26 -4.07 -5.24
N ASN A 24 11.24 -4.94 -4.24
CA ASN A 24 12.43 -5.46 -3.56
C ASN A 24 12.97 -6.78 -4.14
N MET A 25 12.44 -7.28 -5.26
CA MET A 25 12.96 -8.51 -5.90
C MET A 25 14.31 -8.30 -6.60
N THR A 26 14.66 -7.06 -6.95
CA THR A 26 15.91 -6.71 -7.63
C THR A 26 16.64 -5.63 -6.84
N ASN A 27 17.97 -5.65 -6.84
CA ASN A 27 18.78 -4.61 -6.25
C ASN A 27 19.79 -4.06 -7.29
N PRO A 28 19.60 -2.82 -7.80
CA PRO A 28 18.58 -1.85 -7.41
C PRO A 28 17.15 -2.20 -7.88
N PRO A 29 16.10 -1.66 -7.24
CA PRO A 29 14.72 -1.77 -7.72
C PRO A 29 14.56 -1.27 -9.16
N ARG A 30 13.70 -1.92 -9.94
CA ARG A 30 13.30 -1.38 -11.25
C ARG A 30 12.50 -0.10 -11.04
N GLN A 31 12.89 0.99 -11.71
CA GLN A 31 12.25 2.30 -11.57
C GLN A 31 10.73 2.25 -11.78
N ALA A 32 10.27 1.45 -12.75
CA ALA A 32 8.84 1.28 -13.03
C ALA A 32 8.07 0.67 -11.85
N ASP A 33 8.65 -0.33 -11.16
CA ASP A 33 7.99 -0.94 -10.00
C ASP A 33 7.94 0.01 -8.82
N LEU A 34 9.04 0.75 -8.58
CA LEU A 34 9.14 1.74 -7.52
C LEU A 34 8.10 2.85 -7.72
N SER A 35 8.07 3.47 -8.91
CA SER A 35 7.11 4.54 -9.22
C SER A 35 5.66 4.08 -9.15
N TYR A 36 5.36 2.83 -9.53
CA TYR A 36 3.99 2.30 -9.43
C TYR A 36 3.58 2.06 -7.97
N TYR A 37 4.49 1.56 -7.14
CA TYR A 37 4.25 1.40 -5.70
C TYR A 37 4.05 2.76 -5.01
N GLU A 38 4.97 3.71 -5.23
CA GLU A 38 4.88 5.06 -4.65
C GLU A 38 3.62 5.81 -5.10
N GLY A 39 3.25 5.68 -6.37
CA GLY A 39 2.03 6.26 -6.91
C GLY A 39 0.77 5.75 -6.20
N ALA A 40 0.73 4.47 -5.84
CA ALA A 40 -0.39 3.90 -5.10
C ALA A 40 -0.47 4.43 -3.66
N LEU A 41 0.66 4.58 -2.98
CA LEU A 41 0.73 5.21 -1.66
C LEU A 41 0.22 6.66 -1.70
N LYS A 42 0.62 7.42 -2.73
CA LYS A 42 0.13 8.78 -2.94
C LYS A 42 -1.37 8.84 -3.25
N ALA A 43 -1.89 7.86 -3.98
CA ALA A 43 -3.33 7.77 -4.22
C ALA A 43 -4.12 7.53 -2.91
N ILE A 44 -3.61 6.70 -2.01
CA ILE A 44 -4.21 6.47 -0.68
C ILE A 44 -4.23 7.77 0.13
N GLU A 45 -3.11 8.49 0.16
CA GLU A 45 -3.00 9.80 0.82
C GLU A 45 -3.97 10.84 0.24
N PHE A 46 -4.11 10.86 -1.08
CA PHE A 46 -5.03 11.74 -1.80
C PHE A 46 -6.49 11.45 -1.49
N LEU A 47 -6.85 10.17 -1.30
CA LEU A 47 -8.20 9.74 -0.94
C LEU A 47 -8.56 9.99 0.53
N GLY A 48 -7.68 10.62 1.32
CA GLY A 48 -7.92 10.97 2.71
C GLY A 48 -7.64 9.83 3.69
N TYR A 49 -6.76 8.90 3.31
CA TYR A 49 -6.26 7.84 4.19
C TYR A 49 -4.79 8.06 4.48
N ASP A 50 -4.37 7.62 5.65
CA ASP A 50 -2.97 7.44 6.00
C ASP A 50 -2.63 5.95 5.96
N TRP A 51 -1.34 5.66 5.95
CA TRP A 51 -0.85 4.30 5.92
C TRP A 51 0.46 4.18 6.67
N GLU A 52 0.75 2.98 7.16
CA GLU A 52 2.06 2.64 7.72
C GLU A 52 2.46 1.23 7.29
N ARG A 53 3.76 0.95 7.36
CA ARG A 53 4.32 -0.39 7.19
C ARG A 53 4.81 -0.89 8.54
N THR A 54 4.21 -1.98 9.04
CA THR A 54 4.56 -2.56 10.33
C THR A 54 5.96 -3.17 10.30
N GLY A 55 6.53 -3.43 11.48
CA GLY A 55 7.80 -4.17 11.62
C GLY A 55 7.75 -5.59 11.04
N GLU A 56 6.56 -6.17 10.87
CA GLU A 56 6.33 -7.46 10.22
C GLU A 56 6.24 -7.36 8.69
N GLY A 57 6.37 -6.14 8.14
CA GLY A 57 6.29 -5.89 6.71
C GLY A 57 4.86 -5.91 6.15
N LYS A 58 3.86 -5.53 6.97
CA LYS A 58 2.47 -5.41 6.55
C LYS A 58 2.06 -3.96 6.36
N HIS A 59 1.27 -3.67 5.33
CA HIS A 59 0.63 -2.37 5.21
C HIS A 59 -0.65 -2.31 6.06
N ILE A 60 -0.81 -1.21 6.78
CA ILE A 60 -2.05 -0.85 7.46
C ILE A 60 -2.49 0.49 6.93
N ILE A 61 -3.71 0.56 6.41
CA ILE A 61 -4.37 1.79 5.98
C ILE A 61 -5.33 2.23 7.08
N TYR A 62 -5.48 3.52 7.31
CA TYR A 62 -6.46 4.06 8.25
C TYR A 62 -6.94 5.42 7.77
N LYS A 63 -8.17 5.79 8.14
CA LYS A 63 -8.74 7.06 7.71
C LYS A 63 -8.01 8.22 8.40
N ARG A 64 -7.59 9.22 7.64
CA ARG A 64 -7.02 10.46 8.19
C ARG A 64 -8.11 11.21 8.96
N LYS A 65 -7.79 11.63 10.19
CA LYS A 65 -8.72 12.38 11.04
C LYS A 65 -8.91 13.82 10.56
#